data_AF-A0A564W2G1-F1
#
_entry.id   AF-A0A564W2G1-F1
#
_cell.length_a   1.000
_cell.length_b   1.000
_cell.length_c   1.000
_cell.angle_alpha   90.00
_cell.angle_beta   90.00
_cell.angle_gamma   90.00
#
_symmetry.space_group_name_H-M   'P 1'
#
loop_
_entity.id
_entity.type
_entity.pdbx_description
1 polymer ?
#
loop_
_entity_poly.entity_id
_entity_poly.type
_entity_poly.pdbx_seq_one_letter_code
_entity_poly.pdbx_strand_id
1 'polypeptide(L)' 'MAQDDGPSSTSTVAERMGKDVKYASIYRTRLIEAQVIEDRGYGKVDFAIPYLREYLRKHAAYIRMTLDISE' A
#
# COMPACT_ATOMS: atom_id res chain seq x y z
N MET A 1 -3.00 2.32 -3.48
CA MET A 1 -3.80 1.13 -3.83
C MET A 1 -5.03 1.06 -2.94
N ALA A 2 -4.92 0.94 -1.61
CA ALA A 2 -6.11 0.97 -0.75
C ALA A 2 -6.99 2.24 -0.91
N GLN A 3 -6.38 3.37 -1.29
CA GLN A 3 -7.09 4.64 -1.57
C GLN A 3 -7.53 4.81 -3.05
N ASP A 4 -7.27 3.84 -3.93
CA ASP A 4 -7.56 3.90 -5.37
C ASP A 4 -8.39 2.68 -5.79
N ASP A 5 -9.16 2.77 -6.87
CA ASP A 5 -9.96 1.65 -7.37
C ASP A 5 -9.17 0.68 -8.27
N GLY A 6 -7.85 0.83 -8.32
CA GLY A 6 -6.96 -0.02 -9.11
C GLY A 6 -5.49 0.09 -8.68
N PRO A 7 -4.56 -0.28 -9.57
CA PRO A 7 -3.13 -0.20 -9.31
C PRO A 7 -2.67 1.24 -9.06
N SER A 8 -1.63 1.40 -8.25
CA SER A 8 -1.00 2.71 -7.99
C SER A 8 0.46 2.69 -8.40
N SER A 9 0.98 3.84 -8.84
CA SER A 9 2.42 4.00 -8.98
C SER A 9 3.09 3.93 -7.60
N THR A 10 4.31 3.39 -7.58
CA THR A 10 5.13 3.35 -6.36
C THR A 10 5.41 4.75 -5.82
N SER A 11 5.55 5.75 -6.69
CA SER A 11 5.77 7.14 -6.31
C SER A 11 4.57 7.77 -5.60
N THR A 12 3.34 7.57 -6.12
CA THR A 12 2.12 8.07 -5.47
C THR A 12 1.89 7.40 -4.12
N VAL A 13 2.22 6.11 -3.98
CA VAL A 13 2.18 5.43 -2.67
C VAL A 13 3.18 6.05 -1.69
N ALA A 14 4.41 6.31 -2.14
CA ALA A 14 5.45 6.94 -1.33
C ALA A 14 5.01 8.33 -0.83
N GLU A 15 4.49 9.15 -1.74
CA GLU A 15 3.96 10.50 -1.45
C GLU A 15 2.90 10.46 -0.35
N ARG A 16 1.90 9.59 -0.49
CA ARG A 16 0.82 9.44 0.51
C ARG A 16 1.30 8.94 1.87
N MET A 17 2.40 8.20 1.89
CA MET A 17 3.03 7.71 3.12
C MET A 17 4.01 8.74 3.72
N GLY A 18 4.25 9.88 3.07
CA GLY A 18 5.27 10.85 3.48
C GLY A 18 6.68 10.25 3.44
N LYS A 19 6.94 9.34 2.48
CA LYS A 19 8.23 8.67 2.29
C LYS A 19 8.80 8.99 0.92
N ASP A 20 10.11 8.87 0.80
CA ASP A 20 10.77 8.99 -0.49
C ASP A 20 10.58 7.73 -1.35
N VAL A 21 10.76 7.90 -2.66
CA VAL A 21 10.55 6.83 -3.64
C VAL A 21 11.55 5.69 -3.47
N LYS A 22 12.78 5.95 -2.99
CA LYS A 22 13.80 4.91 -2.77
C LYS A 22 13.39 4.02 -1.59
N TYR A 23 12.91 4.61 -0.50
CA TYR A 23 12.33 3.89 0.62
C TYR A 23 11.15 3.01 0.17
N ALA A 24 10.19 3.58 -0.56
CA ALA A 24 9.05 2.83 -1.06
C ALA A 24 9.47 1.69 -2.01
N SER A 25 10.51 1.89 -2.83
CA SER A 25 11.02 0.87 -3.76
C SER A 25 11.63 -0.34 -3.05
N ILE A 26 12.30 -0.15 -1.90
CA ILE A 26 12.81 -1.25 -1.07
C ILE A 26 11.64 -2.12 -0.58
N TYR A 27 10.59 -1.49 -0.06
CA TYR A 27 9.42 -2.22 0.43
C TYR A 27 8.58 -2.83 -0.69
N ARG A 28 8.53 -2.18 -1.86
CA ARG A 28 7.93 -2.76 -3.06
C ARG A 28 8.51 -4.13 -3.36
N THR A 29 9.84 -4.24 -3.44
CA THR A 29 10.50 -5.52 -3.72
C THR A 29 10.13 -6.58 -2.69
N ARG A 30 10.23 -6.25 -1.40
CA ARG A 30 9.89 -7.17 -0.31
C ARG A 30 8.43 -7.63 -0.34
N LEU A 31 7.50 -6.73 -0.65
CA LEU A 31 6.07 -7.04 -0.70
C LEU A 31 5.70 -7.87 -1.94
N ILE A 32 6.43 -7.69 -3.05
CA ILE A 32 6.31 -8.55 -4.24
C ILE A 32 6.85 -9.95 -3.92
N GLU A 33 8.04 -10.05 -3.32
CA GLU A 33 8.61 -11.33 -2.90
C GLU A 33 7.70 -12.09 -1.91
N ALA A 34 7.07 -11.36 -0.99
CA ALA A 34 6.09 -11.90 -0.05
C ALA A 34 4.69 -12.15 -0.66
N GLN A 35 4.49 -11.88 -1.95
CA GLN A 35 3.21 -12.05 -2.66
C GLN A 35 2.04 -11.29 -2.00
N VAL A 36 2.33 -10.14 -1.38
CA VAL A 36 1.32 -9.24 -0.82
C VAL A 36 0.83 -8.26 -1.90
N ILE A 37 1.75 -7.81 -2.75
CA ILE A 37 1.46 -6.96 -3.91
C ILE A 37 2.07 -7.60 -5.16
N GLU A 38 1.62 -7.17 -6.34
CA GLU A 38 2.10 -7.63 -7.64
C GLU A 38 2.40 -6.46 -8.58
N ASP A 39 3.31 -6.68 -9.53
CA ASP A 39 3.63 -5.71 -10.59
C ASP A 39 2.48 -5.62 -11.60
N ARG A 40 2.06 -4.39 -11.94
CA ARG A 40 0.99 -4.11 -12.92
C ARG A 40 1.47 -3.25 -14.08
N GLY A 41 2.78 -3.22 -14.34
CA GLY A 41 3.43 -2.48 -15.40
C GLY A 41 3.65 -1.01 -15.07
N TYR A 42 4.60 -0.38 -15.78
CA TYR A 42 4.89 1.07 -15.69
C TYR A 42 5.15 1.58 -14.25
N GLY A 43 5.81 0.75 -13.42
CA GLY A 43 6.09 1.08 -12.02
C GLY A 43 4.86 1.09 -11.10
N LYS A 44 3.73 0.58 -11.60
CA LYS A 44 2.50 0.39 -10.82
C LYS A 44 2.49 -0.97 -10.14
N VAL A 45 1.79 -1.01 -9.02
CA VAL A 45 1.57 -2.22 -8.23
C VAL A 45 0.10 -2.29 -7.82
N ASP A 46 -0.38 -3.51 -7.58
CA ASP A 46 -1.68 -3.76 -6.96
C ASP A 46 -1.61 -4.88 -5.91
N PHE A 47 -2.65 -5.07 -5.11
CA PHE A 47 -2.68 -6.15 -4.13
C PHE A 47 -2.79 -7.50 -4.83
N ALA A 48 -1.89 -8.42 -4.49
CA ALA A 48 -1.96 -9.80 -4.96
C ALA A 48 -2.96 -10.63 -4.14
N ILE A 49 -3.21 -10.23 -2.89
CA ILE A 49 -4.16 -10.90 -2.01
C ILE A 49 -5.59 -10.47 -2.36
N PRO A 50 -6.49 -11.41 -2.72
CA PRO A 50 -7.88 -11.10 -3.02
C PRO A 50 -8.56 -10.37 -1.86
N TYR A 51 -9.40 -9.39 -2.20
CA TYR A 51 -10.21 -8.61 -1.25
C TYR A 51 -9.45 -7.75 -0.24
N LEU A 52 -8.12 -7.68 -0.32
CA LEU A 52 -7.30 -6.91 0.62
C LEU A 52 -7.59 -5.40 0.52
N ARG A 53 -7.92 -4.89 -0.67
CA ARG A 53 -8.30 -3.48 -0.85
C ARG A 53 -9.53 -3.14 -0.03
N GLU A 54 -10.58 -3.94 -0.16
CA GLU A 54 -11.85 -3.79 0.52
C GLU A 54 -11.67 -3.95 2.02
N TYR A 55 -10.88 -4.95 2.45
CA TYR A 55 -10.54 -5.14 3.86
C TYR A 55 -9.87 -3.91 4.45
N LEU A 56 -8.82 -3.40 3.81
CA LEU A 56 -8.11 -2.21 4.29
C LEU A 56 -9.01 -0.98 4.31
N ARG A 57 -9.87 -0.78 3.29
CA ARG A 57 -10.84 0.33 3.29
C ARG A 57 -11.82 0.26 4.45
N LYS A 58 -12.33 -0.93 4.75
CA LYS A 58 -13.29 -1.15 5.85
C LYS A 58 -12.65 -0.96 7.23
N HIS A 59 -11.37 -1.30 7.39
CA HIS A 59 -10.70 -1.35 8.69
C HIS A 59 -9.62 -0.26 8.89
N ALA A 60 -9.34 0.58 7.90
CA ALA A 60 -8.35 1.66 8.03
C ALA A 60 -8.70 2.66 9.14
N ALA A 61 -9.99 2.88 9.39
CA ALA A 61 -10.46 3.72 10.50
C ALA A 61 -10.05 3.14 11.87
N TYR A 62 -10.04 1.81 12.01
CA TYR A 62 -9.64 1.13 13.25
C TYR A 62 -8.15 1.36 13.55
N ILE A 63 -7.29 1.19 12.53
CA ILE A 63 -5.83 1.35 12.69
C ILE A 63 -5.46 2.78 13.09
N ARG A 64 -6.09 3.80 12.48
CA ARG A 64 -5.82 5.20 12.80
C ARG A 64 -6.23 5.54 14.24
N MET A 65 -7.39 5.05 14.67
CA MET A 65 -7.91 5.30 16.01
C MET A 65 -7.08 4.61 17.10
N THR A 66 -6.49 3.43 16.85
CA THR A 66 -5.59 2.78 17.81
C THR A 66 -4.24 3.51 17.94
N LEU A 67 -3.72 4.06 16.84
CA LEU A 67 -2.48 4.84 16.84
C LEU A 67 -2.63 6.16 17.61
N ASP A 68 -3.76 6.87 17.45
CA ASP A 68 -4.02 8.13 18.17
C ASP A 68 -4.27 7.94 19.69
N ILE A 69 -4.61 6.73 20.15
CA ILE A 69 -4.81 6.39 21.59
C ILE A 69 -3.49 5.97 22.26
N SER A 70 -2.42 5.74 21.47
CA SER A 70 -1.13 5.21 21.94
C SER A 70 -0.05 6.28 22.12
N GLU A 71 -0.38 7.57 21.97
CA GLU A 71 0.43 8.76 22.32
C GLU A 71 -0.06 9.37 23.64
#